data_AF-A0AA38JGD1-F1
#
_entry.id   AF-A0AA38JGD1-F1
#
_cell.length_a   1.000
_cell.length_b   1.000
_cell.length_c   1.000
_cell.angle_alpha   90.00
_cell.angle_beta   90.00
_cell.angle_gamma   90.00
#
_symmetry.space_group_name_H-M   'P 1'
#
loop_
_entity.id
_entity.type
_entity.pdbx_description
1 polymer ?
#
loop_
_entity_poly.entity_id
_entity_poly.type
_entity_poly.pdbx_seq_one_letter_code
_entity_poly.pdbx_strand_id
1 'polypeptide(L)'
;MSWTTHQLATSDDTNGSDFHAVIDTDVFTCLSCRPHDFPRVPSRSDTVNPSPNAATLPNFYTPRWVTSSLPFLGFAPSSNPFKFYFLKCLDYDFHTLPIEQISENRYALKQSLQTDWDSLERNMRAFLRGCMKVNRLNIPEDFWLWPYPNFYMYHAVWRTEVDARRAAMRSRQAFIPLIACISFYLRLLYHLESKWVDIVAASSCYDHARVVGDKLDRGL
;
A
#
# COMPACT_ATOMS: atom_id res chain seq x y z
N MET A 1 5.60 20.20 -8.08
CA MET A 1 5.68 18.82 -8.61
C MET A 1 4.25 18.31 -8.74
N SER A 2 3.75 18.23 -9.97
CA SER A 2 2.41 17.72 -10.28
C SER A 2 2.46 16.19 -10.28
N TRP A 3 1.61 15.54 -9.50
CA TRP A 3 1.46 14.08 -9.49
C TRP A 3 0.09 13.75 -10.04
N THR A 4 0.01 13.62 -11.35
CA THR A 4 -1.23 13.26 -12.02
C THR A 4 -1.49 11.76 -11.81
N THR A 5 -2.56 11.47 -11.08
CA THR A 5 -2.99 10.10 -10.77
C THR A 5 -3.89 9.63 -11.90
N HIS A 6 -3.30 9.11 -12.98
CA HIS A 6 -4.07 8.56 -14.09
C HIS A 6 -4.35 7.08 -13.86
N GLN A 7 -5.50 6.74 -13.27
CA GLN A 7 -6.00 5.36 -13.15
C GLN A 7 -7.01 5.07 -14.25
N LEU A 8 -6.58 4.40 -15.32
CA LEU A 8 -7.34 4.10 -16.54
C LEU A 8 -8.14 2.78 -16.41
N ALA A 9 -9.47 2.79 -16.64
CA ALA A 9 -10.40 1.67 -16.35
C ALA A 9 -11.40 1.25 -17.44
N THR A 10 -11.30 0.03 -17.98
CA THR A 10 -12.16 -0.48 -19.07
C THR A 10 -13.10 -1.63 -18.67
N SER A 11 -14.41 -1.51 -18.93
CA SER A 11 -15.32 -2.67 -18.91
C SER A 11 -15.46 -3.28 -20.32
N ASP A 12 -15.45 -4.62 -20.41
CA ASP A 12 -15.77 -5.34 -21.65
C ASP A 12 -17.29 -5.37 -21.82
N ASP A 13 -17.83 -4.63 -22.78
CA ASP A 13 -19.11 -4.98 -23.40
C ASP A 13 -18.83 -5.79 -24.67
N THR A 14 -19.32 -7.02 -24.69
CA THR A 14 -18.99 -8.06 -25.66
C THR A 14 -19.57 -7.84 -27.06
N ASN A 15 -19.90 -6.62 -27.46
CA ASN A 15 -20.51 -6.36 -28.77
C ASN A 15 -20.24 -5.00 -29.43
N GLY A 16 -19.26 -4.23 -28.98
CA GLY A 16 -18.93 -2.94 -29.61
C GLY A 16 -17.53 -2.49 -29.30
N SER A 17 -16.92 -1.78 -30.24
CA SER A 17 -15.54 -1.24 -30.27
C SER A 17 -15.14 -0.31 -29.13
N ASP A 18 -15.94 -0.22 -28.08
CA ASP A 18 -15.88 0.87 -27.14
C ASP A 18 -15.43 0.35 -25.77
N PHE A 19 -14.62 1.13 -25.09
CA PHE A 19 -14.15 0.80 -23.75
C PHE A 19 -14.15 2.05 -22.88
N HIS A 20 -14.51 1.90 -21.60
CA HIS A 20 -14.49 3.04 -20.70
C HIS A 20 -13.09 3.31 -20.15
N ALA A 21 -12.82 4.52 -19.67
CA ALA A 21 -11.59 4.84 -18.96
C ALA A 21 -11.92 5.87 -17.88
N VAL A 22 -11.61 5.58 -16.63
CA VAL A 22 -11.61 6.62 -15.60
C VAL A 22 -10.34 7.46 -15.79
N ILE A 23 -10.45 8.78 -15.79
CA ILE A 23 -9.30 9.70 -15.74
C ILE A 23 -9.67 10.77 -14.72
N ASP A 24 -8.89 10.84 -13.64
CA ASP A 24 -9.17 11.68 -12.48
C ASP A 24 -10.55 11.37 -11.85
N THR A 25 -11.53 12.26 -12.05
CA THR A 25 -12.92 12.10 -11.55
C THR A 25 -13.90 11.72 -12.64
N ASP A 26 -13.48 11.72 -13.89
CA ASP A 26 -14.37 11.62 -15.03
C ASP A 26 -14.27 10.25 -15.70
N VAL A 27 -15.40 9.76 -16.20
CA VAL A 27 -15.50 8.51 -16.95
C VAL A 27 -15.56 8.84 -18.43
N PHE A 28 -14.54 8.44 -19.16
CA PHE A 28 -14.45 8.57 -20.62
C PHE A 28 -14.95 7.30 -21.28
N THR A 29 -15.58 7.45 -22.44
CA THR A 29 -15.88 6.33 -23.35
C THR A 29 -14.98 6.47 -24.57
N CYS A 30 -14.07 5.52 -24.75
CA CYS A 30 -13.16 5.48 -25.88
C CYS A 30 -13.84 4.71 -27.02
N LEU A 31 -14.03 5.36 -28.17
CA LEU A 31 -14.71 4.82 -29.35
C LEU A 31 -13.77 4.01 -30.28
N SER A 32 -12.74 3.38 -29.73
CA SER A 32 -11.69 2.71 -30.50
C SER A 32 -11.27 1.40 -29.87
N CYS A 33 -10.70 0.50 -30.70
CA CYS A 33 -10.17 -0.77 -30.23
C CYS A 33 -9.21 -0.54 -29.05
N ARG A 34 -9.47 -1.24 -27.95
CA ARG A 34 -8.64 -1.22 -26.75
C ARG A 34 -7.17 -1.46 -27.13
N PRO A 35 -6.24 -0.55 -26.79
CA PRO A 35 -4.81 -0.79 -27.00
C PRO A 35 -4.40 -2.11 -26.34
N HIS A 36 -3.55 -2.90 -26.99
CA HIS A 36 -3.12 -4.20 -26.47
C HIS A 36 -2.52 -4.12 -25.06
N ASP A 37 -1.96 -2.96 -24.70
CA ASP A 37 -1.28 -2.73 -23.42
C ASP A 37 -2.19 -2.16 -22.33
N PHE A 38 -3.49 -2.04 -22.57
CA PHE A 38 -4.41 -1.46 -21.59
C PHE A 38 -4.76 -2.48 -20.49
N PRO A 39 -4.65 -2.14 -19.20
CA PRO A 39 -4.97 -3.06 -18.11
C PRO A 39 -6.46 -3.44 -18.15
N ARG A 40 -6.75 -4.74 -18.11
CA ARG A 40 -8.12 -5.24 -17.98
C ARG A 40 -8.66 -4.86 -16.61
N VAL A 41 -9.92 -4.42 -16.49
CA VAL A 41 -10.59 -4.32 -15.18
C VAL A 41 -10.66 -5.71 -14.55
N PRO A 42 -10.23 -5.89 -13.29
CA PRO A 42 -10.25 -7.18 -12.64
C PRO A 42 -11.72 -7.53 -12.41
N SER A 43 -12.03 -8.81 -12.58
CA SER A 43 -13.27 -9.34 -12.03
C SER A 43 -13.29 -9.17 -10.51
N ARG A 44 -14.48 -9.10 -9.90
CA ARG A 44 -14.60 -9.15 -8.43
C ARG A 44 -13.90 -10.36 -7.80
N SER A 45 -13.71 -11.43 -8.57
CA SER A 45 -12.99 -12.65 -8.20
C SER A 45 -11.46 -12.54 -8.32
N ASP A 46 -10.92 -11.53 -8.99
CA ASP A 46 -9.48 -11.29 -9.10
C ASP A 46 -8.95 -10.64 -7.81
N THR A 47 -9.07 -11.38 -6.71
CA THR A 47 -8.51 -10.97 -5.42
C THR A 47 -7.01 -11.22 -5.43
N VAL A 48 -6.23 -10.19 -5.10
CA VAL A 48 -4.82 -10.39 -4.81
C VAL A 48 -4.73 -11.24 -3.55
N ASN A 49 -4.21 -12.47 -3.66
CA ASN A 49 -4.06 -13.35 -2.52
C ASN A 49 -2.82 -12.93 -1.69
N PRO A 50 -3.00 -12.38 -0.47
CA PRO A 50 -1.87 -12.04 0.39
C PRO A 50 -1.25 -13.27 1.08
N SER A 51 -1.77 -14.48 0.84
CA SER A 51 -1.32 -15.70 1.50
C SER A 51 0.17 -16.00 1.26
N PRO A 52 0.89 -16.54 2.27
CA PRO A 52 2.27 -17.00 2.08
C PRO A 52 2.37 -18.14 1.07
N ASN A 53 1.28 -18.89 0.91
CA ASN A 53 1.18 -20.02 -0.01
C ASN A 53 0.84 -19.58 -1.44
N ALA A 54 0.73 -18.27 -1.70
CA ALA A 54 0.63 -17.77 -3.05
C ALA A 54 1.82 -18.27 -3.87
N ALA A 55 1.54 -18.85 -5.04
CA ALA A 55 2.56 -19.36 -5.94
C ALA A 55 3.55 -18.26 -6.34
N THR A 56 3.04 -17.04 -6.55
CA THR A 56 3.80 -15.85 -6.91
C THR A 56 3.28 -14.62 -6.17
N LEU A 57 4.19 -13.71 -5.84
CA LEU A 57 3.80 -12.38 -5.37
C LEU A 57 3.30 -11.54 -6.56
N PRO A 58 2.37 -10.60 -6.31
CA PRO A 58 1.99 -9.62 -7.32
C PRO A 58 3.20 -8.83 -7.78
N ASN A 59 3.26 -8.52 -9.07
CA ASN A 59 4.13 -7.44 -9.51
C ASN A 59 3.55 -6.12 -8.99
N PHE A 60 4.20 -5.54 -7.98
CA PHE A 60 3.80 -4.28 -7.36
C PHE A 60 4.21 -3.04 -8.18
N TYR A 61 5.09 -3.20 -9.17
CA TYR A 61 5.55 -2.09 -10.03
C TYR A 61 4.65 -1.87 -11.24
N THR A 62 3.80 -2.84 -11.56
CA THR A 62 2.79 -2.68 -12.61
C THR A 62 1.56 -2.00 -12.01
N PRO A 63 0.99 -0.98 -12.68
CA PRO A 63 -0.30 -0.42 -12.29
C PRO A 63 -1.32 -1.54 -12.08
N ARG A 64 -1.91 -1.58 -10.89
CA ARG A 64 -3.00 -2.51 -10.56
C ARG A 64 -4.21 -1.75 -10.09
N TRP A 65 -5.34 -2.40 -10.27
CA TRP A 65 -6.61 -1.96 -9.74
C TRP A 65 -6.58 -1.85 -8.22
N VAL A 66 -7.10 -0.74 -7.74
CA VAL A 66 -7.40 -0.55 -6.34
C VAL A 66 -8.59 -1.43 -6.01
N THR A 67 -8.42 -2.36 -5.08
CA THR A 67 -9.55 -3.12 -4.51
C THR A 67 -9.98 -2.46 -3.21
N SER A 68 -11.26 -2.56 -2.85
CA SER A 68 -11.76 -2.09 -1.55
C SER A 68 -10.99 -2.66 -0.37
N SER A 69 -10.55 -3.92 -0.50
CA SER A 69 -9.78 -4.63 0.51
C SER A 69 -8.31 -4.19 0.67
N LEU A 70 -7.72 -3.63 -0.39
CA LEU A 70 -6.30 -3.21 -0.45
C LEU A 70 -6.15 -1.82 -1.09
N PRO A 71 -6.80 -0.78 -0.55
CA PRO A 71 -6.89 0.52 -1.21
C PRO A 71 -5.52 1.20 -1.34
N PHE A 72 -4.61 0.89 -0.42
CA PHE A 72 -3.27 1.44 -0.40
C PHE A 72 -2.36 0.95 -1.53
N LEU A 73 -2.69 -0.15 -2.22
CA LEU A 73 -1.86 -0.63 -3.33
C LEU A 73 -1.81 0.36 -4.50
N GLY A 74 -2.79 1.25 -4.63
CA GLY A 74 -2.73 2.37 -5.58
C GLY A 74 -1.61 3.38 -5.30
N PHE A 75 -0.99 3.32 -4.13
CA PHE A 75 0.13 4.16 -3.70
C PHE A 75 1.48 3.43 -3.80
N ALA A 76 1.53 2.26 -4.46
CA ALA A 76 2.79 1.56 -4.66
C ALA A 76 3.72 2.41 -5.55
N PRO A 77 5.03 2.48 -5.24
CA PRO A 77 6.00 3.17 -6.08
C PRO A 77 6.01 2.61 -7.51
N SER A 78 5.94 3.49 -8.50
CA SER A 78 6.00 3.14 -9.92
C SER A 78 7.39 2.73 -10.40
N SER A 79 8.43 3.02 -9.60
CA SER A 79 9.81 2.64 -9.85
C SER A 79 10.39 1.93 -8.61
N ASN A 80 11.57 1.31 -8.77
CA ASN A 80 12.23 0.59 -7.67
C ASN A 80 12.56 1.55 -6.50
N PRO A 81 11.85 1.47 -5.35
CA PRO A 81 12.07 2.39 -4.24
C PRO A 81 13.38 2.09 -3.49
N PHE A 82 13.97 0.92 -3.70
CA PHE A 82 15.13 0.49 -2.92
C PHE A 82 16.43 1.20 -3.31
N LYS A 83 16.41 1.99 -4.39
CA LYS A 83 17.53 2.85 -4.78
C LYS A 83 17.69 4.10 -3.90
N PHE A 84 16.70 4.41 -3.06
CA PHE A 84 16.81 5.53 -2.11
C PHE A 84 17.71 5.18 -0.92
N TYR A 85 18.48 6.18 -0.43
CA TYR A 85 19.47 5.98 0.63
C TYR A 85 18.88 5.33 1.91
N PHE A 86 17.67 5.73 2.31
CA PHE A 86 17.02 5.18 3.50
C PHE A 86 16.54 3.73 3.35
N LEU A 87 16.44 3.22 2.12
CA LEU A 87 16.07 1.84 1.79
C LEU A 87 17.24 1.04 1.23
N LYS A 88 18.47 1.54 1.38
CA LYS A 88 19.67 0.91 0.79
C LYS A 88 19.89 -0.53 1.27
N CYS A 89 19.48 -0.86 2.50
CA CYS A 89 19.52 -2.25 2.99
C CYS A 89 18.61 -3.19 2.18
N LEU A 90 17.69 -2.67 1.37
CA LEU A 90 16.85 -3.45 0.47
C LEU A 90 17.38 -3.45 -0.98
N ASP A 91 18.52 -2.85 -1.30
CA ASP A 91 19.02 -2.78 -2.68
C ASP A 91 19.77 -4.04 -3.13
N TYR A 92 19.07 -5.17 -3.09
CA TYR A 92 19.57 -6.48 -3.52
C TYR A 92 18.61 -7.12 -4.53
N ASP A 93 19.16 -7.87 -5.47
CA ASP A 93 18.42 -8.78 -6.35
C ASP A 93 18.62 -10.24 -5.89
N PHE A 94 17.99 -11.18 -6.59
CA PHE A 94 18.04 -12.61 -6.23
C PHE A 94 19.47 -13.16 -6.14
N HIS A 95 20.39 -12.69 -7.00
CA HIS A 95 21.76 -13.17 -7.11
C HIS A 95 22.71 -12.42 -6.17
N THR A 96 22.46 -11.14 -5.93
CA THR A 96 23.30 -10.29 -5.06
C THR A 96 22.94 -10.37 -3.57
N LEU A 97 21.81 -10.99 -3.24
CA LEU A 97 21.38 -11.15 -1.85
C LEU A 97 22.39 -12.01 -1.04
N PRO A 98 22.90 -11.52 0.11
CA PRO A 98 23.92 -12.23 0.86
C PRO A 98 23.29 -13.35 1.70
N ILE A 99 23.29 -14.57 1.16
CA ILE A 99 22.93 -15.79 1.90
C ILE A 99 24.20 -16.45 2.43
N GLU A 100 24.19 -16.78 3.71
CA GLU A 100 25.29 -17.42 4.41
C GLU A 100 24.92 -18.87 4.74
N GLN A 101 25.89 -19.77 4.59
CA GLN A 101 25.77 -21.13 5.11
C GLN A 101 26.23 -21.14 6.57
N ILE A 102 25.29 -21.35 7.49
CA ILE A 102 25.56 -21.35 8.94
C ILE A 102 26.17 -22.70 9.35
N SER A 103 25.72 -23.79 8.74
CA SER A 103 26.21 -25.16 8.95
C SER A 103 25.81 -26.05 7.77
N GLU A 104 26.17 -27.33 7.80
CA GLU A 104 25.81 -28.29 6.75
C GLU A 104 24.30 -28.26 6.46
N ASN A 105 23.92 -28.03 5.20
CA ASN A 105 22.53 -27.92 4.74
C ASN A 105 21.68 -26.89 5.53
N ARG A 106 22.29 -25.81 6.02
CA ARG A 106 21.60 -24.74 6.76
C ARG A 106 22.04 -23.38 6.25
N TYR A 107 21.13 -22.70 5.57
CA TYR A 107 21.34 -21.41 4.91
C TYR A 107 20.42 -20.34 5.50
N ALA A 108 20.91 -19.12 5.64
CA ALA A 108 20.09 -17.99 6.09
C ALA A 108 20.56 -16.68 5.45
N LEU A 109 19.71 -15.65 5.53
CA LEU A 109 20.13 -14.29 5.21
C LEU A 109 21.26 -13.86 6.16
N LYS A 110 22.26 -13.12 5.67
CA LYS A 110 23.32 -12.56 6.49
C LYS A 110 22.76 -11.85 7.73
N GLN A 111 23.29 -12.16 8.92
CA GLN A 111 22.71 -11.72 10.19
C GLN A 111 22.64 -10.19 10.33
N SER A 112 23.65 -9.46 9.86
CA SER A 112 23.64 -7.99 9.87
C SER A 112 22.47 -7.45 9.04
N LEU A 113 22.21 -8.06 7.88
CA LEU A 113 21.13 -7.65 7.00
C LEU A 113 19.75 -7.99 7.58
N GLN A 114 19.62 -9.13 8.26
CA GLN A 114 18.40 -9.46 9.02
C GLN A 114 18.10 -8.39 10.08
N THR A 115 19.13 -7.91 10.78
CA THR A 115 19.01 -6.89 11.83
C THR A 115 18.58 -5.54 11.24
N ASP A 116 19.16 -5.16 10.10
CA ASP A 116 18.77 -3.94 9.37
C ASP A 116 17.32 -4.00 8.89
N TRP A 117 16.88 -5.15 8.36
CA TRP A 117 15.51 -5.35 7.90
C TRP A 117 14.50 -5.36 9.06
N ASP A 118 14.81 -6.01 10.19
CA ASP A 118 13.95 -6.00 11.38
C ASP A 118 13.79 -4.58 11.94
N SER A 119 14.89 -3.86 12.08
CA SER A 119 14.87 -2.47 12.54
C SER A 119 14.04 -1.59 11.61
N LEU A 120 14.23 -1.69 10.30
CA LEU A 120 13.46 -0.94 9.31
C LEU A 120 11.96 -1.30 9.38
N GLU A 121 11.61 -2.57 9.38
CA GLU A 121 10.23 -3.04 9.46
C GLU A 121 9.56 -2.54 10.74
N ARG A 122 10.20 -2.66 11.89
CA ARG A 122 9.66 -2.20 13.18
C ARG A 122 9.39 -0.70 13.18
N ASN A 123 10.31 0.10 12.66
CA ASN A 123 10.16 1.55 12.57
C ASN A 123 9.01 1.93 11.63
N MET A 124 8.94 1.31 10.44
CA MET A 124 7.86 1.55 9.49
C MET A 124 6.49 1.14 10.05
N ARG A 125 6.41 0.01 10.78
CA ARG A 125 5.18 -0.44 11.44
C ARG A 125 4.76 0.49 12.58
N ALA A 126 5.70 0.98 13.39
CA ALA A 126 5.42 1.95 14.44
C ALA A 126 4.89 3.26 13.84
N PHE A 127 5.52 3.74 12.77
CA PHE A 127 5.08 4.93 12.04
C PHE A 127 3.67 4.76 11.46
N LEU A 128 3.42 3.65 10.74
CA LEU A 128 2.10 3.33 10.19
C LEU A 128 1.02 3.32 11.28
N ARG A 129 1.28 2.68 12.42
CA ARG A 129 0.35 2.67 13.56
C ARG A 129 0.07 4.08 14.08
N GLY A 130 1.08 4.96 14.11
CA GLY A 130 0.91 6.37 14.41
C GLY A 130 -0.06 7.04 13.44
N CYS A 131 0.19 6.91 12.13
CA CYS A 131 -0.67 7.49 11.10
C CYS A 131 -2.11 6.98 11.16
N MET A 132 -2.31 5.68 11.38
CA MET A 132 -3.65 5.08 11.52
C MET A 132 -4.41 5.66 12.72
N LYS A 133 -3.75 5.81 13.88
CA LYS A 133 -4.35 6.38 15.09
C LYS A 133 -4.80 7.84 14.90
N VAL A 134 -4.01 8.63 14.17
CA VAL A 134 -4.32 10.04 13.93
C VAL A 134 -5.48 10.20 12.92
N ASN A 135 -5.52 9.37 11.88
CA ASN A 135 -6.54 9.47 10.83
C ASN A 135 -7.98 9.19 11.30
N ARG A 136 -8.18 8.34 12.33
CA ARG A 136 -9.50 7.93 12.85
C ARG A 136 -10.52 7.51 11.77
N LEU A 137 -10.04 6.99 10.63
CA LEU A 137 -10.91 6.61 9.53
C LEU A 137 -11.72 5.37 9.89
N ASN A 138 -12.98 5.35 9.45
CA ASN A 138 -13.79 4.14 9.41
C ASN A 138 -13.23 3.25 8.30
N ILE A 139 -12.44 2.26 8.70
CA ILE A 139 -11.85 1.28 7.81
C ILE A 139 -12.96 0.28 7.39
N PRO A 140 -13.15 0.00 6.08
CA PRO A 140 -14.11 -1.01 5.62
C PRO A 140 -13.89 -2.38 6.28
N GLU A 141 -14.95 -3.16 6.46
CA GLU A 141 -14.86 -4.49 7.09
C GLU A 141 -13.96 -5.46 6.33
N ASP A 142 -13.83 -5.30 5.01
CA ASP A 142 -12.99 -6.10 4.12
C ASP A 142 -11.57 -5.56 3.97
N PHE A 143 -11.22 -4.46 4.64
CA PHE A 143 -9.86 -3.92 4.60
C PHE A 143 -8.91 -4.84 5.36
N TRP A 144 -7.79 -5.18 4.72
CA TRP A 144 -6.72 -5.91 5.37
C TRP A 144 -5.36 -5.29 5.05
N LEU A 145 -4.44 -5.36 6.02
CA LEU A 145 -3.05 -5.01 5.77
C LEU A 145 -2.35 -6.16 5.04
N TRP A 146 -1.44 -5.81 4.14
CA TRP A 146 -0.55 -6.82 3.55
C TRP A 146 0.35 -7.44 4.63
N PRO A 147 0.68 -8.73 4.56
CA PRO A 147 1.60 -9.34 5.50
C PRO A 147 2.94 -8.60 5.55
N TYR A 148 3.42 -8.34 6.76
CA TYR A 148 4.69 -7.64 6.96
C TYR A 148 5.87 -8.48 6.45
N PRO A 149 7.01 -7.86 6.12
CA PRO A 149 8.20 -8.57 5.63
C PRO A 149 8.60 -9.81 6.45
N ASN A 150 8.58 -9.71 7.78
CA ASN A 150 8.94 -10.80 8.69
C ASN A 150 8.08 -12.05 8.52
N PHE A 151 6.85 -11.89 8.04
CA PHE A 151 5.94 -13.00 7.78
C PHE A 151 6.48 -13.98 6.71
N TYR A 152 7.33 -13.49 5.79
CA TYR A 152 8.00 -14.31 4.78
C TYR A 152 9.35 -14.88 5.27
N MET A 153 9.59 -14.84 6.58
CA MET A 153 10.63 -15.62 7.27
C MET A 153 12.06 -15.34 6.81
N TYR A 154 12.43 -14.08 6.55
CA TYR A 154 13.84 -13.72 6.26
C TYR A 154 14.81 -13.97 7.44
N HIS A 155 14.30 -14.16 8.66
CA HIS A 155 15.09 -14.55 9.83
C HIS A 155 15.28 -16.08 9.96
N ALA A 156 14.54 -16.87 9.18
CA ALA A 156 14.55 -18.32 9.31
C ALA A 156 15.80 -18.94 8.68
N VAL A 157 16.11 -20.15 9.14
CA VAL A 157 17.15 -20.99 8.57
C VAL A 157 16.51 -22.03 7.67
N TRP A 158 17.00 -22.15 6.45
CA TRP A 158 16.47 -22.99 5.39
C TRP A 158 17.43 -24.14 5.07
N ARG A 159 16.86 -25.23 4.52
CA ARG A 159 17.65 -26.41 4.12
C ARG A 159 18.50 -26.17 2.88
N THR A 160 18.04 -25.31 1.98
CA THR A 160 18.71 -24.99 0.72
C THR A 160 18.94 -23.49 0.59
N GLU A 161 20.01 -23.10 -0.11
CA GLU A 161 20.30 -21.70 -0.41
C GLU A 161 19.17 -21.05 -1.22
N VAL A 162 18.62 -21.80 -2.19
CA VAL A 162 17.56 -21.32 -3.09
C VAL A 162 16.29 -20.95 -2.30
N ASP A 163 15.91 -21.76 -1.31
CA ASP A 163 14.72 -21.46 -0.48
C ASP A 163 14.97 -20.25 0.43
N ALA A 164 16.17 -20.12 0.99
CA ALA A 164 16.57 -18.92 1.74
C ALA A 164 16.48 -17.66 0.87
N ARG A 165 16.97 -17.70 -0.37
CA ARG A 165 16.88 -16.59 -1.33
C ARG A 165 15.42 -16.26 -1.65
N ARG A 166 14.58 -17.26 -1.92
CA ARG A 166 13.15 -17.05 -2.22
C ARG A 166 12.42 -16.40 -1.04
N ALA A 167 12.63 -16.89 0.17
CA ALA A 167 12.04 -16.33 1.40
C ALA A 167 12.48 -14.87 1.61
N ALA A 168 13.77 -14.59 1.48
CA ALA A 168 14.30 -13.23 1.62
C ALA A 168 13.80 -12.29 0.51
N MET A 169 13.71 -12.74 -0.74
CA MET A 169 13.16 -11.91 -1.84
C MET A 169 11.68 -11.62 -1.66
N ARG A 170 10.89 -12.59 -1.18
CA ARG A 170 9.48 -12.37 -0.84
C ARG A 170 9.33 -11.35 0.31
N SER A 171 10.14 -11.50 1.36
CA SER A 171 10.22 -10.55 2.48
C SER A 171 10.55 -9.14 1.99
N ARG A 172 11.58 -9.01 1.14
CA ARG A 172 11.98 -7.75 0.51
C ARG A 172 10.84 -7.10 -0.26
N GLN A 173 10.14 -7.88 -1.10
CA GLN A 173 9.01 -7.36 -1.88
C GLN A 173 7.85 -6.90 -1.00
N ALA A 174 7.63 -7.51 0.17
CA ALA A 174 6.60 -7.10 1.12
C ALA A 174 6.85 -5.72 1.77
N PHE A 175 8.04 -5.13 1.62
CA PHE A 175 8.24 -3.71 1.98
C PHE A 175 7.49 -2.76 1.04
N ILE A 176 7.22 -3.14 -0.21
CA ILE A 176 6.50 -2.30 -1.17
C ILE A 176 5.07 -1.98 -0.71
N PRO A 177 4.21 -2.98 -0.40
CA PRO A 177 2.88 -2.70 0.12
C PRO A 177 2.91 -1.98 1.47
N LEU A 178 3.95 -2.17 2.30
CA LEU A 178 4.12 -1.40 3.53
C LEU A 178 4.40 0.09 3.26
N ILE A 179 5.27 0.40 2.29
CA ILE A 179 5.52 1.77 1.80
C ILE A 179 4.22 2.35 1.27
N ALA A 180 3.51 1.64 0.40
CA ALA A 180 2.23 2.04 -0.16
C ALA A 180 1.20 2.37 0.94
N CYS A 181 1.10 1.51 1.96
CA CYS A 181 0.21 1.71 3.10
C CYS A 181 0.57 2.98 3.88
N ILE A 182 1.86 3.22 4.15
CA ILE A 182 2.30 4.45 4.80
C ILE A 182 1.96 5.68 3.94
N SER A 183 2.25 5.64 2.65
CA SER A 183 1.95 6.74 1.72
C SER A 183 0.45 7.03 1.64
N PHE A 184 -0.39 5.99 1.61
CA PHE A 184 -1.84 6.12 1.66
C PHE A 184 -2.30 6.87 2.91
N TYR A 185 -1.88 6.43 4.10
CA TYR A 185 -2.26 7.09 5.35
C TYR A 185 -1.68 8.50 5.50
N LEU A 186 -0.47 8.76 4.99
CA LEU A 186 0.10 10.11 4.93
C LEU A 186 -0.72 11.03 4.03
N ARG A 187 -1.17 10.54 2.87
CA ARG A 187 -2.03 11.31 1.96
C ARG A 187 -3.35 11.68 2.62
N LEU A 188 -3.93 10.75 3.39
CA LEU A 188 -5.14 11.00 4.16
C LEU A 188 -4.91 12.04 5.26
N LEU A 189 -3.78 11.99 5.98
CA LEU A 189 -3.43 13.00 6.97
C LEU A 189 -3.30 14.39 6.35
N TYR A 190 -2.64 14.50 5.20
CA TYR A 190 -2.50 15.77 4.49
C TYR A 190 -3.86 16.36 4.12
N HIS A 191 -4.81 15.51 3.68
CA HIS A 191 -6.17 15.93 3.38
C HIS A 191 -6.98 16.30 4.62
N LEU A 192 -6.68 15.70 5.77
CA LEU A 192 -7.25 16.12 7.04
C LEU A 192 -6.65 17.46 7.47
N GLU A 193 -5.34 17.67 7.36
CA GLU A 193 -4.63 18.93 7.69
C GLU A 193 -5.14 20.11 6.89
N SER A 194 -5.35 19.94 5.59
CA SER A 194 -5.96 20.98 4.77
C SER A 194 -7.40 21.31 5.18
N LYS A 195 -8.12 20.35 5.78
CA LYS A 195 -9.49 20.51 6.30
C LYS A 195 -9.55 20.85 7.78
N TRP A 196 -8.44 20.80 8.52
CA TRP A 196 -8.44 21.04 9.96
C TRP A 196 -8.88 22.47 10.28
N VAL A 197 -8.57 23.43 9.41
CA VAL A 197 -9.08 24.81 9.51
C VAL A 197 -10.61 24.86 9.43
N ASP A 198 -11.21 24.13 8.49
CA ASP A 198 -12.66 24.07 8.30
C ASP A 198 -13.36 23.31 9.46
N ILE A 199 -12.73 22.24 9.95
CA ILE A 199 -13.24 21.45 11.08
C ILE A 199 -13.21 22.28 12.37
N VAL A 200 -12.13 23.02 12.63
CA VAL A 200 -12.03 23.91 13.79
C VAL A 200 -13.02 25.07 13.68
N ALA A 201 -13.18 25.65 12.49
CA ALA A 201 -14.19 26.69 12.24
C ALA A 201 -15.62 26.18 12.47
N ALA A 202 -15.96 24.99 11.95
CA ALA A 202 -17.27 24.37 12.14
C ALA A 202 -17.54 24.02 13.61
N SER A 203 -16.53 23.52 14.34
CA SER A 203 -16.64 23.18 15.76
C SER A 203 -16.84 24.43 16.62
N SER A 204 -16.13 25.51 16.30
CA SER A 204 -16.29 26.82 16.96
C SER A 204 -17.69 27.42 16.73
N CYS A 205 -18.25 27.30 15.52
CA CYS A 205 -19.61 27.73 15.22
C CYS A 205 -20.69 26.90 15.94
N TYR A 206 -20.48 25.59 16.09
CA TYR A 206 -21.39 24.71 16.84
C TYR A 206 -21.40 25.02 18.35
N ASP A 207 -20.24 25.29 18.94
CA ASP A 207 -20.16 25.68 20.36
C ASP A 207 -20.78 27.06 20.60
N HIS A 208 -20.65 28.00 19.66
CA HIS A 208 -21.28 29.31 19.78
C HIS A 208 -22.82 29.25 19.67
N ALA A 209 -23.36 28.39 18.81
CA ALA A 209 -24.81 28.18 18.69
C ALA A 209 -25.39 27.48 19.92
N ARG A 210 -24.66 26.54 20.52
CA ARG A 210 -25.08 25.80 21.73
C ARG A 210 -25.08 26.69 22.98
N VAL A 211 -24.12 27.60 23.13
CA VAL A 211 -24.07 28.58 24.23
C VAL A 211 -25.18 29.64 24.11
N VAL A 212 -25.61 29.97 22.89
CA VAL A 212 -26.73 30.91 22.66
C VAL A 212 -28.08 30.24 22.91
N GLY A 213 -28.26 28.97 22.55
CA GLY A 213 -29.48 28.19 22.86
C GLY A 213 -29.72 28.04 24.37
N ASP A 214 -28.68 27.67 25.14
CA ASP A 214 -28.79 27.47 26.60
C ASP A 214 -29.06 28.77 27.38
N LYS A 215 -28.79 29.95 26.79
CA LYS A 215 -29.10 31.25 27.40
C LYS A 215 -30.53 31.74 27.09
N LEU A 216 -31.15 31.26 26.02
CA LEU A 216 -32.54 31.59 25.69
C LEU A 216 -33.55 30.77 26.50
N ASP A 217 -33.18 29.56 26.95
CA ASP A 217 -34.05 28.70 27.78
C ASP A 217 -33.99 28.98 29.30
N ARG A 218 -33.17 29.95 29.75
CA ARG A 218 -33.04 30.30 31.18
C ARG A 218 -33.37 31.76 31.50
N GLY A 219 -34.15 32.42 30.65
CA GLY A 219 -34.55 33.82 30.82
C GLY A 219 -36.05 34.04 30.68
N LEU A 220 -36.82 33.55 31.64
CA LEU A 220 -38.11 34.09 32.09
C LEU A 220 -38.11 34.13 33.62
#